data_AF-A0A951N304-F1
#
_entry.id   AF-A0A951N304-F1
#
_cell.length_a   1.000
_cell.length_b   1.000
_cell.length_c   1.000
_cell.angle_alpha   90.00
_cell.angle_beta   90.00
_cell.angle_gamma   90.00
#
_symmetry.space_group_name_H-M   'P 1'
#
loop_
_entity.id
_entity.type
_entity.pdbx_description
1 polymer ?
#
loop_
_entity_poly.entity_id
_entity_poly.type
_entity_poly.pdbx_seq_one_letter_code
_entity_poly.pdbx_strand_id
1 'polypeptide(L)'
;MSAADGTGSGPELEAWVREELRLPPEASVAISEQPGTDPRCSPVVTQVSIVDPGGAPYDFHIERALEEVTRMDVVAALAFGGGH
;
A
#
# COMPACT_ATOMS: atom_id res chain seq x y z
N MET A 1 24.10 -8.50 1.11
CA MET A 1 22.72 -8.23 0.67
C MET A 1 21.82 -8.57 1.84
N SER A 2 21.57 -7.61 2.73
CA SER A 2 20.68 -7.80 3.88
C SER A 2 19.34 -7.20 3.52
N ALA A 3 18.29 -8.03 3.45
CA ALA A 3 16.91 -7.56 3.44
C ALA A 3 16.67 -6.91 4.79
N ALA A 4 16.70 -5.57 4.83
CA ALA A 4 16.28 -4.85 5.99
C ALA A 4 14.76 -5.00 6.08
N ASP A 5 14.32 -5.64 7.17
CA ASP A 5 12.96 -5.58 7.70
C ASP A 5 12.73 -4.14 8.18
N GLY A 6 12.69 -3.21 7.22
CA GLY A 6 12.53 -1.79 7.43
C GLY A 6 11.06 -1.46 7.32
N THR A 7 10.54 -0.78 8.33
CA THR A 7 9.26 -0.09 8.20
C THR A 7 9.34 0.92 7.06
N GLY A 8 8.39 0.81 6.14
CA GLY A 8 8.47 1.47 4.83
C GLY A 8 8.14 2.94 4.90
N SER A 9 9.04 3.79 4.43
CA SER A 9 8.69 5.16 4.08
C SER A 9 7.79 5.16 2.83
N GLY A 10 7.03 6.24 2.58
CA GLY A 10 6.21 6.41 1.36
C GLY A 10 6.87 5.92 0.05
N PRO A 11 8.12 6.32 -0.27
CA PRO A 11 8.80 5.81 -1.48
C PRO A 11 9.13 4.31 -1.47
N GLU A 12 9.34 3.70 -0.31
CA GLU A 12 9.58 2.25 -0.19
C GLU A 12 8.29 1.46 -0.42
N LEU A 13 7.19 1.94 0.18
CA LEU A 13 5.86 1.38 -0.06
C LEU A 13 5.48 1.47 -1.54
N GLU A 14 5.73 2.60 -2.19
CA GLU A 14 5.51 2.74 -3.63
C GLU A 14 6.33 1.71 -4.42
N ALA A 15 7.62 1.54 -4.09
CA ALA A 15 8.48 0.59 -4.76
C ALA A 15 7.95 -0.85 -4.62
N TRP A 16 7.57 -1.28 -3.41
CA TRP A 16 6.99 -2.61 -3.18
C TRP A 16 5.70 -2.80 -3.98
N VAL A 17 4.79 -1.84 -3.97
CA VAL A 17 3.53 -1.91 -4.72
C VAL A 17 3.76 -2.03 -6.21
N ARG A 18 4.68 -1.23 -6.77
CA ARG A 18 5.06 -1.31 -8.19
C ARG A 18 5.66 -2.67 -8.56
N GLU A 19 6.54 -3.21 -7.69
CA GLU A 19 7.15 -4.53 -7.89
C GLU A 19 6.10 -5.66 -7.88
N GLU A 20 5.24 -5.70 -6.86
CA GLU A 20 4.26 -6.78 -6.68
C GLU A 20 3.18 -6.78 -7.78
N LEU A 21 2.72 -5.60 -8.20
CA LEU A 21 1.70 -5.47 -9.25
C LEU A 21 2.28 -5.37 -10.66
N ARG A 22 3.61 -5.36 -10.80
CA ARG A 22 4.32 -5.15 -12.08
C ARG A 22 3.81 -3.93 -12.85
N LEU A 23 3.61 -2.82 -12.13
CA LEU A 23 3.03 -1.60 -12.70
C LEU A 23 3.94 -1.01 -13.78
N PRO A 24 3.38 -0.49 -14.89
CA PRO A 24 4.17 0.26 -15.86
C PRO A 24 4.71 1.55 -15.25
N PRO A 25 5.79 2.13 -15.81
CA PRO A 25 6.35 3.39 -15.31
C PRO A 25 5.37 4.57 -15.42
N GLU A 26 4.37 4.45 -16.28
CA GLU A 26 3.33 5.45 -16.53
C GLU A 26 2.21 5.41 -15.48
N ALA A 27 2.11 4.31 -14.71
CA ALA A 27 1.16 4.21 -13.62
C ALA A 27 1.58 5.14 -12.47
N SER A 28 0.58 5.84 -11.93
CA SER A 28 0.73 6.69 -10.76
C SER A 28 0.29 5.93 -9.51
N VAL A 29 1.14 5.96 -8.49
CA VAL A 29 0.84 5.43 -7.16
C VAL A 29 0.78 6.61 -6.20
N ALA A 30 -0.34 6.77 -5.51
CA ALA A 30 -0.53 7.79 -4.49
C ALA A 30 -0.70 7.08 -3.13
N ILE A 31 0.06 7.54 -2.14
CA ILE A 31 0.03 7.00 -0.78
C ILE A 31 -0.41 8.12 0.15
N SER A 32 -1.38 7.83 1.00
CA SER A 32 -1.87 8.78 2.00
C SER A 32 -2.28 8.06 3.27
N GLU A 33 -2.14 8.73 4.41
CA GLU A 33 -2.63 8.24 5.69
C GLU A 33 -4.02 8.82 5.97
N GLN A 34 -4.94 7.95 6.36
CA GLN A 34 -6.32 8.26 6.69
C GLN A 34 -6.56 7.88 8.16
N PRO A 35 -7.43 8.61 8.89
CA PRO A 35 -7.85 8.16 10.22
C PRO A 35 -8.63 6.83 10.11
N GLY A 36 -8.26 5.87 10.95
CA GLY A 36 -8.99 4.62 11.10
C GLY A 36 -10.38 4.87 11.66
N THR A 37 -11.39 4.23 11.05
CA THR A 37 -12.79 4.40 11.44
C THR A 37 -13.26 3.38 12.47
N ASP A 38 -12.52 2.29 12.68
CA ASP A 38 -12.81 1.27 13.67
C ASP A 38 -11.93 1.43 14.94
N PRO A 39 -12.52 1.63 16.13
CA PRO A 39 -11.77 1.77 17.38
C PRO A 39 -11.05 0.48 17.84
N ARG A 40 -11.29 -0.65 17.18
CA ARG A 40 -10.61 -1.94 17.43
C ARG A 40 -9.42 -2.16 16.48
N CYS A 41 -9.30 -1.34 15.43
CA CYS A 41 -8.21 -1.40 14.47
C CYS A 41 -7.22 -0.25 14.71
N SER A 42 -6.19 -0.15 13.86
CA SER A 42 -5.21 0.93 13.95
C SER A 42 -5.90 2.30 13.81
N PRO A 43 -5.50 3.29 14.63
CA PRO A 43 -6.07 4.64 14.58
C PRO A 43 -5.70 5.38 13.28
N VAL A 44 -4.70 4.87 12.56
CA VAL A 44 -4.24 5.37 11.26
C VAL A 44 -4.20 4.19 10.28
N VAL A 45 -4.65 4.46 9.07
CA VAL A 45 -4.72 3.51 7.96
C VAL A 45 -3.95 4.11 6.80
N THR A 46 -3.08 3.32 6.19
CA THR A 46 -2.36 3.72 4.99
C THR A 46 -3.20 3.33 3.78
N GLN A 47 -3.67 4.32 3.02
CA GLN A 47 -4.38 4.13 1.76
C GLN A 47 -3.40 4.26 0.59
N VAL A 48 -3.46 3.30 -0.31
CA VAL A 48 -2.71 3.29 -1.57
C VAL A 48 -3.72 3.35 -2.72
N SER A 49 -3.54 4.31 -3.60
CA SER A 49 -4.34 4.48 -4.81
C SER A 49 -3.46 4.35 -6.03
N ILE A 50 -3.86 3.52 -6.98
CA ILE A 50 -3.14 3.24 -8.20
C ILE A 50 -4.01 3.67 -9.38
N VAL A 51 -3.43 4.49 -10.24
CA VAL A 51 -4.03 4.91 -11.51
C VAL A 51 -3.12 4.43 -12.62
N ASP A 52 -3.56 3.36 -13.28
CA ASP A 52 -2.90 2.82 -14.47
C ASP A 52 -3.52 3.46 -15.74
N PRO A 53 -2.71 3.95 -16.68
CA PRO A 53 -3.22 4.52 -17.93
C PRO A 53 -3.74 3.42 -18.86
N GLY A 54 -4.99 3.04 -18.66
CA GLY A 54 -5.67 2.00 -19.44
C GLY A 54 -6.37 0.95 -18.58
N GLY A 55 -5.96 0.84 -17.32
CA GLY A 55 -6.63 0.03 -16.29
C GLY A 55 -7.76 0.76 -15.57
N ALA A 56 -8.52 0.00 -14.78
CA ALA A 56 -9.42 0.58 -13.79
C ALA A 56 -8.58 1.14 -12.63
N PRO A 57 -8.97 2.29 -12.03
CA PRO A 57 -8.35 2.74 -10.80
C PRO A 57 -8.54 1.67 -9.73
N TYR A 58 -7.49 1.45 -8.94
CA TYR A 58 -7.47 0.44 -7.89
C TYR A 58 -6.96 1.08 -6.61
N ASP A 59 -7.76 1.02 -5.56
CA ASP A 59 -7.38 1.46 -4.24
C ASP A 59 -7.46 0.31 -3.24
N PHE A 60 -6.54 0.33 -2.28
CA PHE A 60 -6.56 -0.58 -1.16
C PHE A 60 -6.00 0.12 0.08
N HIS A 61 -6.38 -0.39 1.24
CA HIS A 61 -5.91 0.11 2.51
C HIS A 61 -5.13 -0.93 3.28
N ILE A 62 -4.21 -0.46 4.13
CA ILE A 62 -3.46 -1.26 5.08
C ILE A 62 -3.82 -0.70 6.45
N GLU A 63 -4.36 -1.52 7.34
CA GLU A 63 -4.80 -1.13 8.69
C GLU A 63 -3.61 -0.87 9.64
N ARG A 64 -2.66 -0.05 9.20
CA ARG A 64 -1.44 0.36 9.90
C ARG A 64 -1.01 1.76 9.45
N ALA A 65 -0.31 2.50 10.32
CA ALA A 65 0.35 3.73 9.93
C ALA A 65 1.48 3.46 8.93
N LEU A 66 1.82 4.43 8.08
CA LEU A 66 2.81 4.26 7.01
C LEU A 66 4.15 3.81 7.59
N GLU A 67 4.55 4.43 8.70
CA GLU A 67 5.76 4.10 9.45
C GLU A 67 5.77 2.71 10.08
N GLU A 68 4.65 1.97 10.03
CA GLU A 68 4.49 0.61 10.55
C GLU A 68 4.23 -0.42 9.44
N VAL A 69 4.12 0.04 8.18
CA VAL A 69 3.88 -0.84 7.03
C VAL A 69 5.16 -1.60 6.68
N THR A 70 5.03 -2.91 6.58
CA THR A 70 6.07 -3.79 6.05
C THR A 70 5.71 -4.29 4.66
N ARG A 71 6.71 -4.83 3.93
CA ARG A 71 6.46 -5.48 2.63
C ARG A 71 5.41 -6.60 2.72
N MET A 72 5.37 -7.34 3.81
CA MET A 72 4.41 -8.44 3.96
C MET A 72 2.98 -7.93 4.15
N ASP A 73 2.80 -6.77 4.78
CA ASP A 73 1.49 -6.11 4.88
C ASP A 73 0.97 -5.69 3.50
N VAL A 74 1.86 -5.21 2.61
CA VAL A 74 1.52 -4.91 1.21
C VAL A 74 1.02 -6.14 0.48
N VAL A 75 1.77 -7.25 0.56
CA VAL A 75 1.37 -8.52 -0.08
C VAL A 75 0.03 -9.00 0.46
N ALA A 76 -0.19 -8.93 1.77
CA ALA A 76 -1.46 -9.29 2.38
C ALA A 76 -2.61 -8.37 1.89
N ALA A 77 -2.40 -7.05 1.86
CA ALA A 77 -3.40 -6.11 1.40
C ALA A 77 -3.71 -6.26 -0.09
N LEU A 78 -2.75 -6.64 -0.93
CA LEU A 78 -3.00 -6.95 -2.33
C LEU A 78 -3.75 -8.29 -2.52
N ALA A 79 -3.47 -9.28 -1.68
CA ALA A 79 -4.13 -10.59 -1.74
C ALA A 79 -5.59 -10.54 -1.26
N PHE A 80 -5.91 -9.67 -0.29
CA PHE A 80 -7.22 -9.61 0.35
C PHE A 80 -8.00 -8.30 0.12
N GLY A 81 -7.35 -7.23 -0.32
CA GLY A 81 -7.97 -5.90 -0.54
C GLY A 81 -8.73 -5.75 -1.85
N GLY A 82 -8.67 -6.75 -2.74
CA GLY A 82 -9.37 -6.74 -4.04
C GLY A 82 -10.85 -7.15 -3.99
N GLY A 83 -11.58 -6.88 -2.91
CA GLY A 83 -12.97 -7.36 -2.79
C GLY A 83 -13.86 -6.61 -1.82
N HIS A 84 -14.45 -5.50 -2.26
CA HIS A 84 -15.92 -5.31 -2.24
C HIS A 84 -16.35 -4.21 -3.20
#